data_AF-A0A0N1P3G7-F1
#
_entry.id   AF-A0A0N1P3G7-F1
#
_cell.length_a   1.000
_cell.length_b   1.000
_cell.length_c   1.000
_cell.angle_alpha   90.00
_cell.angle_beta   90.00
_cell.angle_gamma   90.00
#
_symmetry.space_group_name_H-M   'P 1'
#
loop_
_entity.id
_entity.type
_entity.pdbx_description
1 polymer ?
#
loop_
_entity_poly.entity_id
_entity_poly.type
_entity_poly.pdbx_seq_one_letter_code
_entity_poly.pdbx_strand_id
1 'polypeptide(L)'
;MWIRYTGEYGLDGSLWQNQIYTSNATEYASLSRTLELPSKAEVLAMLHTFHHSDFAKVFPVLDPSLFHETLTKAYDGKNDLARACISAFVAFARACSQGHLDMANLERLKQTAYALIPGTLEATPRLAVIDTLVLVTVLHYCSGALQTADVLLSICVRFLYMVDGHLSPRAHYGDANSMRKAQHYRDLFWICWTFDAEISFRTGRPPAMNGTSCDLTLPAWYLQQPQIDGDQWRYPGDLRLSMIKAEAYQKLYSPGALRKPDAEILKDIRELDEMLETWRQSVSPQNRPPLAYTRDSPSPRPVRAHWSILCLEYHHCMGTIHQASSRCKLWDGDNVVQQGVASSHDLALQARRSVLMYFHDVEERMLPHVFWIIVFFPLSAALAIFCNIVSSPPGDETAISDARLLAESCHELSKRDGEREVLYPAAQVAHVRHLREFVEELVMLAKVMVEEGGKSEEQKRLLEELDTIA
;
A
#
# COMPACT_ATOMS: atom_id res chain seq x y z
N MET A 1 6.05 36.58 4.88
CA MET A 1 6.14 36.65 3.40
C MET A 1 7.16 35.60 2.99
N TRP A 2 6.71 34.45 2.49
CA TRP A 2 7.59 33.39 1.99
C TRP A 2 7.97 33.75 0.55
N ILE A 3 9.25 33.77 0.22
CA ILE A 3 9.72 34.01 -1.15
C ILE A 3 9.34 32.77 -1.97
N ARG A 4 8.22 32.85 -2.70
CA ARG A 4 7.88 31.90 -3.78
C ARG A 4 8.25 32.56 -5.10
N TYR A 5 9.19 31.96 -5.81
CA TYR A 5 9.71 32.50 -7.06
C TYR A 5 8.93 31.97 -8.25
N THR A 6 8.38 32.87 -9.05
CA THR A 6 7.83 32.62 -10.39
C THR A 6 8.88 33.06 -11.39
N GLY A 7 9.54 32.10 -12.04
CA GLY A 7 10.66 32.37 -12.93
C GLY A 7 10.26 33.03 -14.24
N GLU A 8 10.44 34.35 -14.30
CA GLU A 8 10.85 35.11 -15.48
C GLU A 8 11.91 36.11 -14.99
N TYR A 9 12.97 36.33 -15.76
CA TYR A 9 14.18 37.15 -15.44
C TYR A 9 15.38 36.45 -14.77
N GLY A 10 16.04 35.57 -15.53
CA GLY A 10 17.46 35.75 -15.94
C GLY A 10 18.60 35.84 -14.92
N LEU A 11 18.38 35.62 -13.62
CA LEU A 11 19.42 35.42 -12.61
C LEU A 11 18.99 34.25 -11.71
N ASP A 12 19.38 33.03 -12.07
CA ASP A 12 18.84 31.80 -11.48
C ASP A 12 19.49 31.46 -10.13
N GLY A 13 18.91 31.93 -9.03
CA GLY A 13 19.04 31.21 -7.76
C GLY A 13 18.76 32.00 -6.48
N SER A 14 18.12 31.35 -5.52
CA SER A 14 18.21 31.68 -4.08
C SER A 14 19.68 31.76 -3.62
N LEU A 15 19.98 32.49 -2.53
CA LEU A 15 21.36 32.67 -2.03
C LEU A 15 22.15 31.34 -1.86
N TRP A 16 21.47 30.23 -1.62
CA TRP A 16 22.04 28.89 -1.50
C TRP A 16 22.22 28.12 -2.83
N GLN A 17 21.64 28.58 -3.94
CA GLN A 17 21.90 28.04 -5.28
C GLN A 17 23.18 28.59 -5.92
N ASN A 18 23.76 29.66 -5.36
CA ASN A 18 25.07 30.20 -5.76
C ASN A 18 26.24 29.49 -5.06
N GLN A 19 26.04 28.28 -4.52
CA GLN A 19 27.16 27.47 -4.06
C GLN A 19 27.86 26.84 -5.27
N ILE A 20 29.08 27.32 -5.55
CA ILE A 20 30.01 26.67 -6.47
C ILE A 20 30.39 25.31 -5.85
N TYR A 21 29.64 24.27 -6.19
CA TYR A 21 30.00 22.90 -5.88
C TYR A 21 30.82 22.34 -7.04
N THR A 22 32.11 22.08 -6.80
CA THR A 22 32.88 21.12 -7.58
C THR A 22 32.43 19.72 -7.17
N SER A 23 31.39 19.21 -7.82
CA SER A 23 30.86 17.87 -7.58
C SER A 23 31.70 16.81 -8.30
N ASN A 24 32.07 15.73 -7.58
CA ASN A 24 32.72 14.53 -8.11
C ASN A 24 31.73 13.63 -8.91
N ALA A 25 30.78 14.23 -9.65
CA ALA A 25 29.80 13.51 -10.47
C ALA A 25 30.43 12.53 -11.49
N THR A 26 31.72 12.67 -11.77
CA THR A 26 32.49 11.82 -12.68
C THR A 26 32.68 10.36 -12.20
N GLU A 27 32.69 10.08 -10.89
CA GLU A 27 32.86 8.70 -10.40
C GLU A 27 31.54 7.88 -10.49
N TYR A 28 30.39 8.48 -10.20
CA TYR A 28 29.08 7.80 -10.30
C TYR A 28 28.61 7.59 -11.74
N ALA A 29 28.98 8.49 -12.66
CA ALA A 29 28.72 8.36 -14.11
C ALA A 29 29.51 7.19 -14.76
N SER A 30 30.47 6.59 -14.05
CA SER A 30 31.23 5.44 -14.57
C SER A 30 30.44 4.13 -14.49
N LEU A 31 29.59 3.95 -13.46
CA LEU A 31 28.72 2.78 -13.28
C LEU A 31 27.52 2.76 -14.24
N SER A 32 26.99 3.93 -14.66
CA SER A 32 25.87 4.02 -15.62
C SER A 32 26.26 3.62 -17.05
N ARG A 33 27.55 3.69 -17.38
CA ARG A 33 28.09 3.38 -18.72
C ARG A 33 28.39 1.90 -18.93
N THR A 34 28.50 1.11 -17.85
CA THR A 34 28.74 -0.33 -17.94
C THR A 34 27.47 -1.16 -18.20
N LEU A 35 26.28 -0.57 -18.09
CA LEU A 35 25.03 -1.27 -18.37
C LEU A 35 24.52 -0.97 -19.79
N GLU A 36 24.47 -1.99 -20.63
CA GLU A 36 23.82 -1.89 -21.94
C GLU A 36 22.30 -1.86 -21.75
N LEU A 37 21.66 -0.79 -22.25
CA LEU A 37 20.21 -0.76 -22.34
C LEU A 37 19.75 -1.78 -23.39
N PRO A 38 18.56 -2.38 -23.24
CA PRO A 38 17.93 -3.11 -24.35
C PRO A 38 17.87 -2.24 -25.61
N SER A 39 17.66 -2.84 -26.77
CA SER A 39 17.47 -2.08 -27.99
C SER A 39 16.26 -1.13 -27.87
N LYS A 40 16.32 0.02 -28.56
CA LYS A 40 15.22 0.99 -28.57
C LYS A 40 13.88 0.34 -29.01
N ALA A 41 13.96 -0.62 -29.93
CA ALA A 41 12.81 -1.38 -30.41
C ALA A 41 12.18 -2.26 -29.30
N GLU A 42 13.00 -2.94 -28.50
CA GLU A 42 12.52 -3.74 -27.37
C GLU A 42 11.85 -2.86 -26.30
N VAL A 43 12.42 -1.70 -25.97
CA VAL A 43 11.82 -0.78 -25.00
C VAL A 43 10.48 -0.23 -25.49
N LEU A 44 10.37 0.11 -26.79
CA LEU A 44 9.10 0.52 -27.38
C LEU A 44 8.05 -0.60 -27.35
N ALA A 45 8.45 -1.85 -27.60
CA ALA A 45 7.55 -2.99 -27.49
C ALA A 45 7.07 -3.19 -26.05
N MET A 46 7.96 -3.09 -25.06
CA MET A 46 7.59 -3.16 -23.64
C MET A 46 6.66 -2.02 -23.23
N LEU A 47 6.91 -0.79 -23.69
CA LEU A 47 6.06 0.37 -23.45
C LEU A 47 4.66 0.17 -24.03
N HIS A 48 4.58 -0.33 -25.27
CA HIS A 48 3.31 -0.66 -25.90
C HIS A 48 2.54 -1.73 -25.10
N THR A 49 3.20 -2.83 -24.72
CA THR A 49 2.58 -3.89 -23.90
C THR A 49 2.13 -3.36 -22.54
N PHE A 50 2.95 -2.54 -21.88
CA PHE A 50 2.62 -1.93 -20.60
C PHE A 50 1.37 -1.06 -20.71
N HIS A 51 1.30 -0.12 -21.66
CA HIS A 51 0.15 0.77 -21.82
C HIS A 51 -1.19 0.05 -22.07
N HIS A 52 -1.15 -1.16 -22.63
CA HIS A 52 -2.35 -1.98 -22.86
C HIS A 52 -2.65 -2.95 -21.71
N SER A 53 -1.79 -3.03 -20.69
CA SER A 53 -1.97 -3.88 -19.52
C SER A 53 -2.91 -3.25 -18.48
N ASP A 54 -3.54 -4.09 -17.65
CA ASP A 54 -4.34 -3.60 -16.51
C ASP A 54 -3.48 -2.84 -15.47
N PHE A 55 -2.19 -3.16 -15.38
CA PHE A 55 -1.25 -2.45 -14.53
C PHE A 55 -1.11 -0.98 -14.91
N ALA A 56 -0.99 -0.63 -16.20
CA ALA A 56 -0.88 0.77 -16.61
C ALA A 56 -2.14 1.58 -16.34
N LYS A 57 -3.31 0.93 -16.29
CA LYS A 57 -4.57 1.58 -15.93
C LYS A 57 -4.54 2.01 -14.46
N VAL A 58 -4.11 1.11 -13.57
CA VAL A 58 -3.98 1.35 -12.12
C VAL A 58 -2.79 2.24 -11.79
N PHE A 59 -1.69 2.14 -12.52
CA PHE A 59 -0.43 2.87 -12.29
C PHE A 59 -0.14 3.82 -13.45
N PRO A 60 -0.66 5.07 -13.43
CA PRO A 60 -0.30 6.10 -14.40
C PRO A 60 1.10 6.67 -14.11
N VAL A 61 2.12 5.79 -13.98
CA VAL A 61 3.49 6.15 -13.62
C VAL A 61 4.26 6.83 -14.75
N LEU A 62 3.75 6.77 -15.99
CA LEU A 62 4.38 7.34 -17.17
C LEU A 62 3.36 8.03 -18.08
N ASP A 63 3.65 9.27 -18.48
CA ASP A 63 2.97 9.93 -19.60
C ASP A 63 3.60 9.46 -20.93
N PRO A 64 2.82 8.91 -21.89
CA PRO A 64 3.36 8.38 -23.13
C PRO A 64 4.14 9.38 -23.97
N SER A 65 3.71 10.65 -23.99
CA SER A 65 4.35 11.69 -24.82
C SER A 65 5.65 12.16 -24.19
N LEU A 66 5.64 12.42 -22.89
CA LEU A 66 6.82 12.83 -22.15
C LEU A 66 7.88 11.71 -22.09
N PHE A 67 7.44 10.46 -21.95
CA PHE A 67 8.34 9.32 -21.92
C PHE A 67 9.05 9.10 -23.27
N HIS A 68 8.42 9.42 -24.39
CA HIS A 68 9.08 9.35 -25.71
C HIS A 68 10.25 10.34 -25.84
N GLU A 69 10.15 11.52 -25.22
CA GLU A 69 11.24 12.49 -25.14
C GLU A 69 12.41 11.93 -24.30
N THR A 70 12.10 11.31 -23.16
CA THR A 70 13.08 10.62 -22.30
C THR A 70 13.76 9.47 -23.04
N LEU A 71 13.00 8.66 -23.78
CA LEU A 71 13.52 7.58 -24.61
C LEU A 71 14.52 8.12 -25.65
N THR A 72 14.17 9.18 -26.36
CA THR A 72 15.06 9.78 -27.38
C THR A 72 16.38 10.23 -26.74
N LYS A 73 16.30 10.97 -25.63
CA LYS A 73 17.48 11.43 -24.87
C LYS A 73 18.37 10.29 -24.37
N ALA A 74 17.79 9.14 -24.01
CA ALA A 74 18.54 7.98 -23.50
C ALA A 74 19.39 7.31 -24.59
N TYR A 75 18.87 7.20 -25.82
CA TYR A 75 19.54 6.54 -26.95
C TYR A 75 20.44 7.47 -27.78
N ASP A 76 20.29 8.79 -27.65
CA ASP A 76 21.21 9.78 -28.24
C ASP A 76 22.59 9.81 -27.54
N GLY A 77 22.78 8.98 -26.50
CA GLY A 77 24.08 8.62 -25.93
C GLY A 77 24.70 9.60 -24.93
N LYS A 78 23.96 10.64 -24.49
CA LYS A 78 24.52 11.74 -23.65
C LYS A 78 23.73 12.08 -22.39
N ASN A 79 22.74 11.29 -21.99
CA ASN A 79 21.89 11.62 -20.84
C ASN A 79 21.74 10.45 -19.87
N ASP A 80 22.58 10.42 -18.82
CA ASP A 80 22.58 9.39 -17.79
C ASP A 80 21.24 9.29 -17.04
N LEU A 81 20.56 10.42 -16.80
CA LEU A 81 19.25 10.43 -16.12
C LEU A 81 18.15 9.81 -16.97
N ALA A 82 18.18 10.06 -18.28
CA ALA A 82 17.25 9.43 -19.20
C ALA A 82 17.51 7.92 -19.29
N ARG A 83 18.78 7.50 -19.33
CA ARG A 83 19.16 6.08 -19.26
C ARG A 83 18.70 5.43 -17.95
N ALA A 84 18.79 6.14 -16.82
CA ALA A 84 18.23 5.72 -15.52
C ALA A 84 16.76 5.35 -15.63
N CYS A 85 15.98 6.28 -16.19
CA CYS A 85 14.54 6.18 -16.30
C CYS A 85 14.16 5.01 -17.20
N ILE A 86 14.87 4.81 -18.31
CA ILE A 86 14.66 3.64 -19.17
C ILE A 86 14.99 2.34 -18.43
N SER A 87 16.11 2.25 -17.71
CA SER A 87 16.44 1.05 -16.92
C SER A 87 15.38 0.74 -15.86
N ALA A 88 14.92 1.75 -15.12
CA ALA A 88 13.86 1.60 -14.12
C ALA A 88 12.53 1.17 -14.76
N PHE A 89 12.18 1.73 -15.91
CA PHE A 89 10.99 1.32 -16.65
C PHE A 89 11.10 -0.13 -17.13
N VAL A 90 12.24 -0.55 -17.67
CA VAL A 90 12.45 -1.93 -18.12
C VAL A 90 12.32 -2.91 -16.94
N ALA A 91 12.89 -2.58 -15.78
CA ALA A 91 12.73 -3.37 -14.56
C ALA A 91 11.26 -3.48 -14.15
N PHE A 92 10.57 -2.35 -14.09
CA PHE A 92 9.16 -2.27 -13.72
C PHE A 92 8.26 -3.05 -14.70
N ALA A 93 8.40 -2.83 -16.00
CA ALA A 93 7.60 -3.50 -17.03
C ALA A 93 7.80 -5.02 -17.02
N ARG A 94 9.03 -5.50 -16.80
CA ARG A 94 9.31 -6.93 -16.65
C ARG A 94 8.69 -7.51 -15.38
N ALA A 95 8.76 -6.79 -14.26
CA ALA A 95 8.08 -7.18 -13.02
C ALA A 95 6.56 -7.31 -13.18
N CYS A 96 5.95 -6.45 -14.01
CA CYS A 96 4.52 -6.49 -14.29
C CYS A 96 4.09 -7.55 -15.33
N SER A 97 4.99 -8.03 -16.20
CA SER A 97 4.61 -8.82 -17.37
C SER A 97 4.94 -10.32 -17.30
N GLN A 98 5.77 -10.79 -16.37
CA GLN A 98 6.31 -12.16 -16.40
C GLN A 98 6.23 -12.88 -15.05
N GLY A 99 5.70 -14.12 -15.06
CA GLY A 99 5.71 -15.06 -13.92
C GLY A 99 7.03 -15.83 -13.71
N HIS A 100 8.07 -15.51 -14.48
CA HIS A 100 9.44 -16.00 -14.26
C HIS A 100 10.41 -14.84 -14.50
N LEU A 101 10.69 -14.10 -13.43
CA LEU A 101 11.65 -13.00 -13.48
C LEU A 101 13.05 -13.60 -13.52
N ASP A 102 13.82 -13.22 -14.55
CA ASP A 102 15.28 -13.29 -14.45
C ASP A 102 15.71 -12.30 -13.36
N MET A 103 15.77 -12.82 -12.13
CA MET A 103 16.05 -12.05 -10.92
C MET A 103 17.44 -11.38 -10.99
N ALA A 104 18.39 -11.98 -11.70
CA ALA A 104 19.72 -11.40 -11.88
C ALA A 104 19.66 -10.14 -12.76
N ASN A 105 18.89 -10.18 -13.85
CA ASN A 105 18.70 -9.01 -14.69
C ASN A 105 17.83 -7.92 -14.03
N LEU A 106 16.82 -8.30 -13.24
CA LEU A 106 16.02 -7.35 -12.45
C LEU A 106 16.88 -6.62 -11.41
N GLU A 107 17.74 -7.35 -10.70
CA GLU A 107 18.61 -6.76 -9.69
C GLU A 107 19.66 -5.84 -10.29
N ARG A 108 20.24 -6.19 -11.44
CA ARG A 108 21.16 -5.29 -12.19
C ARG A 108 20.48 -3.99 -12.63
N LEU A 109 19.23 -4.06 -13.08
CA LEU A 109 18.47 -2.86 -13.48
C LEU A 109 18.11 -1.99 -12.27
N LYS A 110 17.76 -2.61 -11.14
CA LYS A 110 17.57 -1.91 -9.85
C LYS A 110 18.87 -1.23 -9.40
N GLN A 111 19.99 -1.95 -9.43
CA GLN A 111 21.32 -1.40 -9.12
C GLN A 111 21.68 -0.20 -9.99
N THR A 112 21.25 -0.21 -11.26
CA THR A 112 21.45 0.94 -12.16
C THR A 112 20.62 2.15 -11.74
N ALA A 113 19.38 1.94 -11.30
CA ALA A 113 18.57 3.02 -10.75
C ALA A 113 19.15 3.54 -9.41
N TYR A 114 19.69 2.64 -8.57
CA TYR A 114 20.39 2.98 -7.32
C TYR A 114 21.67 3.78 -7.56
N ALA A 115 22.46 3.42 -8.57
CA ALA A 115 23.69 4.13 -8.93
C ALA A 115 23.45 5.61 -9.28
N LEU A 116 22.19 5.98 -9.55
CA LEU A 116 21.80 7.32 -9.98
C LEU A 116 21.14 8.11 -8.84
N ILE A 117 20.83 7.49 -7.69
CA ILE A 117 20.34 8.17 -6.48
C ILE A 117 21.33 9.22 -5.94
N PRO A 118 22.66 8.98 -5.89
CA PRO A 118 23.59 10.02 -5.46
C PRO A 118 23.53 11.27 -6.33
N GLY A 119 23.47 11.09 -7.66
CA GLY A 119 23.31 12.19 -8.60
C GLY A 119 21.94 12.85 -8.55
N THR A 120 20.90 12.16 -8.08
CA THR A 120 19.57 12.75 -7.90
C THR A 120 19.51 13.64 -6.67
N LEU A 121 20.21 13.30 -5.57
CA LEU A 121 20.29 14.15 -4.37
C LEU A 121 20.92 15.53 -4.63
N GLU A 122 21.84 15.60 -5.60
CA GLU A 122 22.45 16.86 -6.07
C GLU A 122 21.67 17.52 -7.23
N ALA A 123 20.64 16.84 -7.79
CA ALA A 123 19.99 17.28 -9.02
C ALA A 123 18.87 18.30 -8.80
N THR A 124 18.74 19.22 -9.77
CA THR A 124 17.50 19.96 -10.05
C THR A 124 16.35 18.97 -10.27
N PRO A 125 15.11 19.25 -9.82
CA PRO A 125 13.97 18.36 -10.03
C PRO A 125 13.64 18.19 -11.52
N ARG A 126 14.21 17.17 -12.15
CA ARG A 126 13.99 16.83 -13.56
C ARG A 126 12.97 15.70 -13.67
N LEU A 127 12.14 15.72 -14.70
CA LEU A 127 11.12 14.69 -14.95
C LEU A 127 11.68 13.26 -14.87
N ALA A 128 12.77 12.97 -15.60
CA ALA A 128 13.39 11.64 -15.60
C ALA A 128 13.86 11.17 -14.21
N VAL A 129 14.24 12.10 -13.31
CA VAL A 129 14.60 11.77 -11.91
C VAL A 129 13.36 11.31 -11.15
N ILE A 130 12.27 12.08 -11.23
CA ILE A 130 11.03 11.80 -10.52
C ILE A 130 10.42 10.48 -11.04
N ASP A 131 10.33 10.31 -12.36
CA ASP A 131 9.83 9.08 -12.98
C ASP A 131 10.65 7.86 -12.54
N THR A 132 11.99 7.96 -12.53
CA THR A 132 12.88 6.88 -12.05
C THR A 132 12.59 6.54 -10.59
N LEU A 133 12.55 7.54 -9.71
CA LEU A 133 12.35 7.33 -8.28
C LEU A 133 10.97 6.71 -7.99
N VAL A 134 9.91 7.18 -8.66
CA VAL A 134 8.56 6.64 -8.48
C VAL A 134 8.48 5.20 -9.01
N LEU A 135 9.01 4.91 -10.20
CA LEU A 135 9.04 3.55 -10.76
C LEU A 135 9.74 2.56 -9.82
N VAL A 136 10.89 2.94 -9.27
CA VAL A 136 11.65 2.09 -8.33
C VAL A 136 10.91 1.96 -7.01
N THR A 137 10.28 3.02 -6.50
CA THR A 137 9.46 2.98 -5.28
C THR A 137 8.30 2.01 -5.44
N VAL A 138 7.55 2.09 -6.55
CA VAL A 138 6.44 1.18 -6.86
C VAL A 138 6.94 -0.26 -6.95
N LEU A 139 8.06 -0.49 -7.64
CA LEU A 139 8.67 -1.82 -7.76
C LEU A 139 9.01 -2.41 -6.39
N HIS A 140 9.63 -1.64 -5.50
CA HIS A 140 9.99 -2.09 -4.15
C HIS A 140 8.76 -2.35 -3.28
N TYR A 141 7.73 -1.51 -3.40
CA TYR A 141 6.46 -1.71 -2.72
C TYR A 141 5.81 -3.03 -3.15
N CYS A 142 5.67 -3.24 -4.47
CA CYS A 142 5.09 -4.46 -5.03
C CYS A 142 5.95 -5.72 -4.79
N SER A 143 7.24 -5.58 -4.47
CA SER A 143 8.12 -6.70 -4.13
C SER A 143 8.24 -6.96 -2.62
N GLY A 144 7.47 -6.27 -1.78
CA GLY A 144 7.50 -6.44 -0.32
C GLY A 144 8.69 -5.77 0.38
N ALA A 145 9.54 -5.02 -0.34
CA ALA A 145 10.68 -4.30 0.22
C ALA A 145 10.24 -2.94 0.80
N LEU A 146 9.28 -2.98 1.73
CA LEU A 146 8.59 -1.79 2.25
C LEU A 146 9.52 -0.75 2.86
N GLN A 147 10.57 -1.17 3.58
CA GLN A 147 11.51 -0.23 4.20
C GLN A 147 12.26 0.60 3.16
N THR A 148 12.65 -0.03 2.05
CA THR A 148 13.31 0.65 0.94
C THR A 148 12.33 1.55 0.19
N ALA A 149 11.11 1.07 -0.04
CA ALA A 149 10.05 1.87 -0.65
C ALA A 149 9.77 3.15 0.16
N ASP A 150 9.68 3.05 1.49
CA ASP A 150 9.44 4.15 2.43
C ASP A 150 10.52 5.26 2.35
N VAL A 151 11.79 4.87 2.32
CA VAL A 151 12.92 5.81 2.16
C VAL A 151 12.88 6.48 0.78
N LEU A 152 12.68 5.71 -0.28
CA LEU A 152 12.62 6.25 -1.65
C LEU A 152 11.40 7.17 -1.84
N LEU A 153 10.27 6.83 -1.24
CA LEU A 153 9.06 7.63 -1.24
C LEU A 153 9.31 8.99 -0.60
N SER A 154 10.02 9.04 0.53
CA SER A 154 10.42 10.30 1.16
C SER A 154 11.22 11.20 0.21
N ILE A 155 12.09 10.62 -0.62
CA ILE A 155 12.84 11.36 -1.65
C ILE A 155 11.90 11.83 -2.76
N CYS A 156 11.02 10.96 -3.27
CA CYS A 156 10.01 11.31 -4.28
C CYS A 156 9.17 12.52 -3.86
N VAL A 157 8.68 12.50 -2.63
CA VAL A 157 7.84 13.57 -2.04
C VAL A 157 8.57 14.90 -2.05
N ARG A 158 9.86 14.92 -1.70
CA ARG A 158 10.66 16.16 -1.72
C ARG A 158 10.78 16.72 -3.13
N PHE A 159 11.02 15.89 -4.14
CA PHE A 159 11.04 16.33 -5.54
C PHE A 159 9.69 16.81 -6.02
N LEU A 160 8.61 16.12 -5.67
CA LEU A 160 7.24 16.53 -6.01
C LEU A 160 6.85 17.87 -5.38
N TYR A 161 7.36 18.17 -4.17
CA TYR A 161 7.21 19.50 -3.58
C TYR A 161 7.99 20.58 -4.35
N MET A 162 9.19 20.29 -4.83
CA MET A 162 9.99 21.25 -5.61
C MET A 162 9.38 21.62 -6.98
N VAL A 163 8.56 20.74 -7.55
CA VAL A 163 7.86 20.98 -8.85
C VAL A 163 6.38 21.33 -8.68
N ASP A 164 5.94 21.61 -7.46
CA ASP A 164 4.54 21.90 -7.14
C ASP A 164 3.55 20.78 -7.50
N GLY A 165 3.99 19.52 -7.62
CA GLY A 165 3.13 18.37 -7.92
C GLY A 165 2.05 18.09 -6.87
N HIS A 166 2.28 18.56 -5.64
CA HIS A 166 1.32 18.52 -4.53
C HIS A 166 0.16 19.52 -4.68
N LEU A 167 0.21 20.42 -5.66
CA LEU A 167 -0.84 21.40 -5.97
C LEU A 167 -1.62 20.96 -7.20
N SER A 168 -2.93 21.26 -7.24
CA SER A 168 -3.70 21.03 -8.46
C SER A 168 -3.14 21.88 -9.61
N PRO A 169 -2.96 21.29 -10.81
CA PRO A 169 -2.49 22.04 -11.98
C PRO A 169 -3.39 23.25 -12.25
N ARG A 170 -2.81 24.45 -12.27
CA ARG A 170 -3.54 25.70 -12.51
C ARG A 170 -3.65 25.99 -14.01
N ALA A 171 -4.75 26.60 -14.43
CA ALA A 171 -5.00 26.95 -15.84
C ALA A 171 -3.95 27.90 -16.49
N HIS A 172 -3.04 28.49 -15.71
CA HIS A 172 -2.05 29.46 -16.18
C HIS A 172 -0.70 28.86 -16.61
N TYR A 173 -0.53 27.54 -16.74
CA TYR A 173 0.68 27.00 -17.39
C TYR A 173 0.71 27.48 -18.84
N GLY A 174 1.73 28.29 -19.17
CA GLY A 174 1.78 29.09 -20.40
C GLY A 174 1.80 28.30 -21.72
N ASP A 175 2.09 26.99 -21.68
CA ASP A 175 2.06 26.11 -22.85
C ASP A 175 1.51 24.70 -22.53
N ALA A 176 1.08 23.99 -23.57
CA ALA A 176 0.46 22.67 -23.47
C ALA A 176 1.40 21.57 -22.91
N ASN A 177 2.70 21.66 -23.16
CA ASN A 177 3.69 20.71 -22.65
C ASN A 177 3.94 20.93 -21.15
N SER A 178 4.00 22.19 -20.72
CA SER A 178 4.09 22.57 -19.31
C SER A 178 2.85 22.12 -18.52
N MET A 179 1.66 22.29 -19.09
CA MET A 179 0.41 21.75 -18.53
C MET A 179 0.45 20.22 -18.41
N ARG A 180 0.90 19.52 -19.47
CA ARG A 180 1.03 18.05 -19.45
C ARG A 180 2.01 17.57 -18.38
N LYS A 181 3.16 18.24 -18.22
CA LYS A 181 4.11 17.94 -17.14
C LYS A 181 3.50 18.15 -15.76
N ALA A 182 2.79 19.26 -15.54
CA ALA A 182 2.12 19.52 -14.27
C ALA A 182 1.06 18.45 -13.95
N GLN A 183 0.29 18.02 -14.95
CA GLN A 183 -0.68 16.94 -14.79
C GLN A 183 -0.01 15.60 -14.47
N HIS A 184 1.10 15.28 -15.13
CA HIS A 184 1.88 14.08 -14.84
C HIS A 184 2.48 14.11 -13.43
N TYR A 185 3.04 15.23 -12.98
CA TYR A 185 3.49 15.38 -11.58
C TYR A 185 2.36 15.22 -10.57
N ARG A 186 1.16 15.69 -10.92
CA ARG A 186 -0.04 15.49 -10.09
C ARG A 186 -0.44 14.02 -10.01
N ASP A 187 -0.30 13.26 -11.10
CA ASP A 187 -0.54 11.82 -11.11
C ASP A 187 0.47 11.07 -10.22
N LEU A 188 1.75 11.40 -10.34
CA LEU A 188 2.80 10.82 -9.51
C LEU A 188 2.61 11.19 -8.03
N PHE A 189 2.16 12.42 -7.73
CA PHE A 189 1.79 12.82 -6.38
C PHE A 189 0.70 11.93 -5.79
N TRP A 190 -0.37 11.63 -6.53
CA TRP A 190 -1.43 10.77 -6.02
C TRP A 190 -0.98 9.33 -5.78
N ILE A 191 -0.10 8.79 -6.64
CA ILE A 191 0.51 7.47 -6.41
C ILE A 191 1.34 7.48 -5.11
N CYS A 192 2.19 8.49 -4.95
CA CYS A 192 2.97 8.65 -3.73
C CYS A 192 2.07 8.81 -2.50
N TRP A 193 1.00 9.60 -2.59
CA TRP A 193 0.05 9.84 -1.49
C TRP A 193 -0.59 8.54 -1.01
N THR A 194 -1.07 7.71 -1.94
CA THR A 194 -1.63 6.40 -1.60
C THR A 194 -0.60 5.56 -0.85
N PHE A 195 0.63 5.45 -1.37
CA PHE A 195 1.65 4.61 -0.74
C PHE A 195 2.13 5.14 0.60
N ASP A 196 2.23 6.46 0.78
CA ASP A 196 2.64 7.06 2.05
C ASP A 196 1.61 6.79 3.14
N ALA A 197 0.32 6.96 2.80
CA ALA A 197 -0.79 6.62 3.68
C ALA A 197 -0.78 5.12 4.01
N GLU A 198 -0.60 4.25 3.01
CA GLU A 198 -0.62 2.80 3.21
C GLU A 198 0.57 2.31 4.06
N ILE A 199 1.79 2.74 3.77
CA ILE A 199 2.98 2.38 4.53
C ILE A 199 2.86 2.88 5.97
N SER A 200 2.46 4.13 6.18
CA SER A 200 2.32 4.71 7.51
C SER A 200 1.25 4.00 8.33
N PHE A 201 0.11 3.68 7.70
CA PHE A 201 -1.00 2.98 8.36
C PHE A 201 -0.64 1.55 8.75
N ARG A 202 0.10 0.83 7.91
CA ARG A 202 0.54 -0.55 8.19
C ARG A 202 1.67 -0.65 9.21
N THR A 203 2.59 0.33 9.21
CA THR A 203 3.84 0.24 9.98
C THR A 203 3.89 1.13 11.21
N GLY A 204 2.95 2.08 11.34
CA GLY A 204 2.97 3.10 12.39
C GLY A 204 4.07 4.16 12.19
N ARG A 205 4.85 4.10 11.11
CA ARG A 205 5.87 5.09 10.80
C ARG A 205 5.24 6.45 10.44
N PRO A 206 5.92 7.57 10.74
CA PRO A 206 5.43 8.88 10.35
C PRO A 206 5.36 9.02 8.82
N PRO A 207 4.26 9.58 8.27
CA PRO A 207 4.14 9.83 6.84
C PRO A 207 5.14 10.89 6.38
N ALA A 208 5.64 10.72 5.15
CA ALA A 208 6.51 11.69 4.50
C ALA A 208 5.74 12.95 4.07
N MET A 209 4.45 12.82 3.73
CA MET A 209 3.58 13.93 3.34
C MET A 209 2.72 14.41 4.50
N ASN A 210 2.72 15.73 4.68
CA ASN A 210 1.76 16.38 5.56
C ASN A 210 0.55 16.83 4.76
N GLY A 211 -0.63 16.28 5.07
CA GLY A 211 -1.88 16.63 4.40
C GLY A 211 -2.21 18.13 4.43
N THR A 212 -1.86 18.84 5.49
CA THR A 212 -2.08 20.30 5.60
C THR A 212 -1.22 21.13 4.62
N SER A 213 -0.15 20.54 4.10
CA SER A 213 0.74 21.15 3.11
C SER A 213 0.39 20.76 1.67
N CYS A 214 -0.61 19.91 1.45
CA CYS A 214 -0.95 19.36 0.15
C CYS A 214 -2.34 19.81 -0.30
N ASP A 215 -2.53 20.04 -1.60
CA ASP A 215 -3.86 20.17 -2.17
C ASP A 215 -4.42 18.77 -2.41
N LEU A 216 -5.39 18.34 -1.60
CA LEU A 216 -6.02 17.02 -1.71
C LEU A 216 -7.35 17.08 -2.49
N THR A 217 -7.57 18.13 -3.29
CA THR A 217 -8.74 18.21 -4.16
C THR A 217 -8.68 17.10 -5.22
N LEU A 218 -9.65 16.20 -5.16
CA LEU A 218 -9.76 15.06 -6.08
C LEU A 218 -10.05 15.54 -7.50
N PRO A 219 -9.49 14.89 -8.54
CA PRO A 219 -9.85 15.19 -9.92
C PRO A 219 -11.36 14.97 -10.17
N ALA A 220 -12.01 15.83 -10.96
CA ALA A 220 -13.45 15.73 -11.22
C ALA A 220 -13.87 14.39 -11.84
N TRP A 221 -13.02 13.80 -12.68
CA TRP A 221 -13.24 12.48 -13.27
C TRP A 221 -13.09 11.34 -12.25
N TYR A 222 -12.34 11.55 -11.16
CA TYR A 222 -12.05 10.51 -10.16
C TYR A 222 -13.32 10.10 -9.41
N LEU A 223 -14.17 11.07 -9.06
CA LEU A 223 -15.43 10.84 -8.36
C LEU A 223 -16.44 9.99 -9.17
N GLN A 224 -16.23 9.85 -10.48
CA GLN A 224 -17.08 9.05 -11.35
C GLN A 224 -16.66 7.56 -11.39
N GLN A 225 -15.43 7.22 -10.98
CA GLN A 225 -14.89 5.85 -11.04
C GLN A 225 -15.70 4.80 -10.27
N PRO A 226 -16.23 5.07 -9.06
CA PRO A 226 -17.01 4.07 -8.31
C PRO A 226 -18.32 3.65 -8.98
N GLN A 227 -18.78 4.40 -9.98
CA GLN A 227 -20.02 4.14 -10.72
C GLN A 227 -19.78 3.44 -12.07
N ILE A 228 -18.53 3.28 -12.48
CA ILE A 228 -18.19 2.62 -13.74
C ILE A 228 -18.07 1.12 -13.46
N ASP A 229 -19.04 0.34 -13.93
CA ASP A 229 -18.92 -1.11 -14.05
C ASP A 229 -17.81 -1.43 -15.09
N GLY A 230 -16.53 -1.33 -14.72
CA GLY A 230 -15.46 -1.44 -15.72
C GLY A 230 -14.03 -1.43 -15.19
N ASP A 231 -13.10 -1.75 -16.10
CA ASP A 231 -11.64 -1.85 -15.89
C ASP A 231 -10.92 -0.49 -15.97
N GLN A 232 -11.62 0.62 -15.75
CA GLN A 232 -11.07 1.99 -15.87
C GLN A 232 -10.67 2.58 -14.51
N TRP A 233 -10.29 1.72 -13.56
CA TRP A 233 -9.73 2.17 -12.30
C TRP A 233 -8.34 2.79 -12.52
N ARG A 234 -8.08 3.91 -11.85
CA ARG A 234 -6.83 4.66 -11.93
C ARG A 234 -6.36 5.00 -10.54
N TYR A 235 -5.03 4.95 -10.38
CA TYR A 235 -4.31 4.96 -9.12
C TYR A 235 -4.37 3.62 -8.37
N PRO A 236 -3.30 3.23 -7.66
CA PRO A 236 -3.34 2.09 -6.77
C PRO A 236 -4.32 2.40 -5.62
N GLY A 237 -5.33 1.56 -5.43
CA GLY A 237 -6.34 1.72 -4.37
C GLY A 237 -7.30 2.91 -4.58
N ASP A 238 -8.04 3.29 -3.53
CA ASP A 238 -8.97 4.43 -3.53
C ASP A 238 -8.38 5.62 -2.76
N LEU A 239 -8.24 6.77 -3.43
CA LEU A 239 -7.66 8.00 -2.87
C LEU A 239 -8.42 8.49 -1.64
N ARG A 240 -9.75 8.33 -1.61
CA ARG A 240 -10.58 8.73 -0.46
C ARG A 240 -10.30 7.80 0.72
N LEU A 241 -10.16 6.50 0.47
CA LEU A 241 -9.76 5.55 1.50
C LEU A 241 -8.34 5.82 2.00
N SER A 242 -7.39 6.17 1.13
CA SER A 242 -6.04 6.61 1.52
C SER A 242 -6.07 7.88 2.38
N MET A 243 -6.94 8.84 2.07
CA MET A 243 -7.14 10.02 2.91
C MET A 243 -7.68 9.65 4.30
N ILE A 244 -8.64 8.73 4.39
CA ILE A 244 -9.16 8.21 5.67
C ILE A 244 -8.05 7.52 6.47
N LYS A 245 -7.22 6.67 5.83
CA LYS A 245 -6.07 6.01 6.49
C LYS A 245 -5.06 7.04 7.03
N ALA A 246 -4.74 8.07 6.25
CA ALA A 246 -3.85 9.15 6.69
C ALA A 246 -4.43 9.91 7.89
N GLU A 247 -5.73 10.21 7.87
CA GLU A 247 -6.41 10.89 8.98
C GLU A 247 -6.50 10.00 10.22
N ALA A 248 -6.79 8.72 10.07
CA ALA A 248 -6.81 7.73 11.15
C ALA A 248 -5.42 7.61 11.80
N TYR A 249 -4.35 7.58 11.01
CA TYR A 249 -2.99 7.64 11.56
C TYR A 249 -2.79 8.90 12.40
N GLN A 250 -3.10 10.08 11.85
CA GLN A 250 -2.89 11.35 12.55
C GLN A 250 -3.71 11.46 13.84
N LYS A 251 -5.00 11.11 13.79
CA LYS A 251 -5.95 11.24 14.91
C LYS A 251 -5.79 10.18 15.98
N LEU A 252 -5.41 8.94 15.62
CA LEU A 252 -5.40 7.81 16.55
C LEU A 252 -4.01 7.27 16.87
N TYR A 253 -3.03 7.33 15.96
CA TYR A 253 -1.76 6.60 16.07
C TYR A 253 -0.49 7.45 16.09
N SER A 254 -0.58 8.74 15.74
CA SER A 254 0.56 9.66 15.85
C SER A 254 1.06 9.80 17.30
N PRO A 255 2.33 10.18 17.53
CA PRO A 255 2.86 10.39 18.89
C PRO A 255 2.04 11.37 19.74
N GLY A 256 1.39 12.35 19.11
CA GLY A 256 0.46 13.26 19.78
C GLY A 256 -0.88 12.59 20.11
N ALA A 257 -1.43 11.82 19.17
CA ALA A 257 -2.68 11.07 19.37
C ALA A 257 -2.61 10.03 20.50
N LEU A 258 -1.43 9.43 20.74
CA LEU A 258 -1.25 8.47 21.84
C LEU A 258 -1.42 9.09 23.24
N ARG A 259 -1.49 10.42 23.35
CA ARG A 259 -1.64 11.15 24.61
C ARG A 259 -3.04 11.73 24.81
N LYS A 260 -3.95 11.50 23.86
CA LYS A 260 -5.32 12.01 23.93
C LYS A 260 -6.10 11.35 25.08
N PRO A 261 -7.02 12.08 25.73
CA PRO A 261 -7.95 11.48 26.68
C PRO A 261 -8.96 10.58 25.96
N ASP A 262 -9.53 9.61 26.68
CA ASP A 262 -10.45 8.60 26.14
C ASP A 262 -11.63 9.22 25.38
N ALA A 263 -12.21 10.31 25.89
CA ALA A 263 -13.31 11.01 25.23
C ALA A 263 -12.94 11.56 23.83
N GLU A 264 -11.71 12.05 23.66
CA GLU A 264 -11.23 12.50 22.35
C GLU A 264 -10.97 11.32 21.42
N ILE A 265 -10.40 10.22 21.93
CA ILE A 265 -10.19 8.99 21.14
C ILE A 265 -11.53 8.44 20.64
N LEU A 266 -12.54 8.33 21.51
CA LEU A 266 -13.87 7.83 21.14
C LEU A 266 -14.58 8.77 20.16
N LYS A 267 -14.40 10.09 20.30
CA LYS A 267 -14.89 11.05 19.31
C LYS A 267 -14.22 10.85 17.95
N ASP A 268 -12.90 10.75 17.92
CA ASP A 268 -12.14 10.54 16.68
C ASP A 268 -12.51 9.22 16.00
N ILE A 269 -12.71 8.14 16.77
CA ILE A 269 -13.19 6.84 16.24
C ILE A 269 -14.53 7.02 15.53
N ARG A 270 -15.48 7.73 16.13
CA ARG A 270 -16.81 7.96 15.53
C ARG A 270 -16.73 8.79 14.25
N GLU A 271 -15.94 9.86 14.26
CA GLU A 271 -15.76 10.69 13.05
C GLU A 271 -15.13 9.88 11.91
N LEU A 272 -14.13 9.05 12.22
CA LEU A 272 -13.45 8.20 11.23
C LEU A 272 -14.35 7.06 10.72
N ASP A 273 -15.16 6.46 11.60
CA ASP A 273 -16.18 5.46 11.23
C ASP A 273 -17.23 6.06 10.29
N GLU A 274 -17.74 7.26 10.59
CA GLU A 274 -18.68 7.99 9.72
C GLU A 274 -18.07 8.30 8.34
N MET A 275 -16.79 8.71 8.30
CA MET A 275 -16.07 8.92 7.04
C MET A 275 -15.90 7.62 6.25
N LEU A 276 -15.54 6.53 6.92
CA LEU A 276 -15.36 5.21 6.30
C LEU A 276 -16.69 4.65 5.78
N GLU A 277 -17.78 4.80 6.53
CA GLU A 277 -19.12 4.41 6.11
C GLU A 277 -19.61 5.25 4.93
N THR A 278 -19.38 6.57 4.95
CA THR A 278 -19.68 7.46 3.81
C THR A 278 -18.95 7.01 2.56
N TRP A 279 -17.66 6.68 2.67
CA TRP A 279 -16.89 6.11 1.58
C TRP A 279 -17.49 4.78 1.10
N ARG A 280 -17.78 3.84 2.01
CA ARG A 280 -18.32 2.51 1.70
C ARG A 280 -19.67 2.62 0.97
N GLN A 281 -20.56 3.52 1.41
CA GLN A 281 -21.85 3.74 0.76
C GLN A 281 -21.70 4.31 -0.66
N SER A 282 -20.65 5.10 -0.93
CA SER A 282 -20.37 5.63 -2.26
C SER A 282 -19.91 4.57 -3.27
N VAL A 283 -19.42 3.42 -2.81
CA VAL A 283 -19.05 2.29 -3.67
C VAL A 283 -20.33 1.63 -4.20
N SER A 284 -20.33 1.25 -5.49
CA SER A 284 -21.49 0.62 -6.12
C SER A 284 -21.93 -0.64 -5.35
N PRO A 285 -23.24 -0.91 -5.22
CA PRO A 285 -23.74 -2.00 -4.38
C PRO A 285 -23.13 -3.38 -4.67
N GLN A 286 -22.73 -3.63 -5.92
CA GLN A 286 -22.13 -4.90 -6.35
C GLN A 286 -20.69 -5.09 -5.85
N ASN A 287 -19.94 -4.00 -5.67
CA ASN A 287 -18.53 -4.00 -5.27
C ASN A 287 -18.33 -3.51 -3.83
N ARG A 288 -19.41 -3.13 -3.15
CA ARG A 288 -19.39 -2.55 -1.81
C ARG A 288 -18.92 -3.61 -0.80
N PRO A 289 -17.88 -3.32 0.00
CA PRO A 289 -17.50 -4.19 1.10
C PRO A 289 -18.68 -4.44 2.06
N PRO A 290 -18.94 -5.69 2.45
CA PRO A 290 -19.97 -5.98 3.44
C PRO A 290 -19.51 -5.47 4.81
N LEU A 291 -20.46 -5.18 5.71
CA LEU A 291 -20.12 -4.75 7.08
C LEU A 291 -19.41 -5.85 7.87
N ALA A 292 -19.84 -7.10 7.65
CA ALA A 292 -19.20 -8.32 8.14
C ALA A 292 -19.22 -9.36 7.02
N TYR A 293 -18.14 -10.12 6.88
CA TYR A 293 -18.03 -11.19 5.89
C TYR A 293 -18.36 -12.55 6.52
N THR A 294 -19.17 -13.35 5.83
CA THR A 294 -19.45 -14.76 6.17
C THR A 294 -19.31 -15.62 4.92
N ARG A 295 -18.77 -16.84 5.07
CA ARG A 295 -18.48 -17.76 3.96
C ARG A 295 -19.74 -18.27 3.25
N ASP A 296 -20.89 -18.25 3.93
CA ASP A 296 -22.18 -18.72 3.39
C ASP A 296 -22.86 -17.72 2.44
N SER A 297 -22.31 -16.51 2.29
CA SER A 297 -22.85 -15.53 1.34
C SER A 297 -22.47 -15.93 -0.09
N PRO A 298 -23.42 -16.06 -1.04
CA PRO A 298 -23.10 -16.39 -2.43
C PRO A 298 -22.12 -15.36 -2.99
N SER A 299 -20.92 -15.80 -3.39
CA SER A 299 -19.91 -14.88 -3.93
C SER A 299 -20.43 -14.27 -5.23
N PRO A 300 -20.63 -12.94 -5.31
CA PRO A 300 -21.08 -12.34 -6.55
C PRO A 300 -19.88 -12.26 -7.51
N ARG A 301 -19.89 -13.14 -8.52
CA ARG A 301 -19.11 -13.03 -9.79
C ARG A 301 -17.58 -13.14 -9.65
N PRO A 302 -16.82 -13.29 -10.76
CA PRO A 302 -15.36 -13.26 -10.70
C PRO A 302 -14.90 -11.95 -10.06
N VAL A 303 -14.36 -12.05 -8.85
CA VAL A 303 -13.91 -10.90 -8.06
C VAL A 303 -12.69 -10.30 -8.77
N ARG A 304 -12.82 -9.09 -9.29
CA ARG A 304 -11.67 -8.37 -9.86
C ARG A 304 -10.69 -8.08 -8.72
N ALA A 305 -9.40 -8.37 -8.94
CA ALA A 305 -8.35 -8.25 -7.92
C ALA A 305 -8.37 -6.88 -7.19
N HIS A 306 -8.64 -5.80 -7.92
CA HIS A 306 -8.81 -4.46 -7.35
C HIS A 306 -9.88 -4.40 -6.25
N TRP A 307 -11.10 -4.91 -6.50
CA TRP A 307 -12.18 -4.88 -5.53
C TRP A 307 -11.92 -5.81 -4.35
N SER A 308 -11.26 -6.94 -4.59
CA SER A 308 -10.80 -7.80 -3.51
C SER A 308 -9.81 -7.09 -2.58
N ILE A 309 -8.86 -6.35 -3.13
CA ILE A 309 -7.89 -5.56 -2.36
C ILE A 309 -8.62 -4.46 -1.57
N LEU A 310 -9.56 -3.74 -2.19
CA LEU A 310 -10.35 -2.71 -1.48
C LEU A 310 -11.20 -3.29 -0.34
N CYS A 311 -11.73 -4.51 -0.49
CA CYS A 311 -12.47 -5.17 0.58
C CYS A 311 -11.55 -5.50 1.78
N LEU A 312 -10.35 -6.03 1.50
CA LEU A 312 -9.32 -6.27 2.53
C LEU A 312 -8.90 -4.96 3.20
N GLU A 313 -8.65 -3.91 2.42
CA GLU A 313 -8.29 -2.59 2.93
C GLU A 313 -9.39 -1.96 3.79
N TYR A 314 -10.66 -2.11 3.40
CA TYR A 314 -11.81 -1.64 4.17
C TYR A 314 -11.85 -2.30 5.55
N HIS A 315 -11.86 -3.64 5.61
CA HIS A 315 -11.92 -4.35 6.88
C HIS A 315 -10.66 -4.11 7.73
N HIS A 316 -9.48 -3.98 7.10
CA HIS A 316 -8.28 -3.59 7.82
C HIS A 316 -8.38 -2.17 8.41
N CYS A 317 -8.91 -1.21 7.65
CA CYS A 317 -9.13 0.17 8.10
C CYS A 317 -10.13 0.22 9.26
N MET A 318 -11.28 -0.44 9.12
CA MET A 318 -12.31 -0.60 10.16
C MET A 318 -11.70 -1.20 11.43
N GLY A 319 -11.02 -2.33 11.30
CA GLY A 319 -10.38 -3.03 12.41
C GLY A 319 -9.34 -2.16 13.12
N THR A 320 -8.58 -1.37 12.37
CA THR A 320 -7.54 -0.49 12.93
C THR A 320 -8.18 0.72 13.61
N ILE A 321 -9.12 1.44 12.98
CA ILE A 321 -9.82 2.58 13.61
C ILE A 321 -10.42 2.17 14.96
N HIS A 322 -11.18 1.08 14.98
CA HIS A 322 -11.87 0.65 16.20
C HIS A 322 -10.95 0.04 17.26
N GLN A 323 -9.81 -0.55 16.86
CA GLN A 323 -8.81 -1.07 17.80
C GLN A 323 -8.20 0.04 18.65
N ALA A 324 -8.24 1.31 18.23
CA ALA A 324 -7.81 2.43 19.05
C ALA A 324 -8.53 2.50 20.41
N SER A 325 -9.76 1.98 20.51
CA SER A 325 -10.56 1.93 21.74
C SER A 325 -9.92 1.10 22.86
N SER A 326 -9.07 0.12 22.55
CA SER A 326 -8.40 -0.73 23.56
C SER A 326 -7.45 0.03 24.48
N ARG A 327 -7.09 1.27 24.11
CA ARG A 327 -6.26 2.18 24.91
C ARG A 327 -7.07 2.99 25.92
N CYS A 328 -8.39 3.01 25.80
CA CYS A 328 -9.25 3.72 26.74
C CYS A 328 -9.25 2.99 28.08
N LYS A 329 -9.17 3.75 29.18
CA LYS A 329 -9.24 3.17 30.52
C LYS A 329 -10.70 2.85 30.83
N LEU A 330 -10.94 1.67 31.37
CA LEU A 330 -12.24 1.35 31.97
C LEU A 330 -12.40 2.25 33.20
N TRP A 331 -13.15 3.35 33.05
CA TRP A 331 -13.45 4.24 34.16
C TRP A 331 -14.51 3.56 35.04
N ASP A 332 -14.19 3.35 36.31
CA ASP A 332 -15.12 2.80 37.29
C ASP A 332 -16.22 3.84 37.56
N GLY A 333 -17.34 3.75 36.84
CA GLY A 333 -18.52 4.61 37.05
C GLY A 333 -19.31 5.08 35.82
N ASP A 334 -18.78 4.98 34.59
CA ASP A 334 -19.51 5.40 33.38
C ASP A 334 -19.84 4.21 32.45
N ASN A 335 -20.98 3.57 32.72
CA ASN A 335 -21.47 2.41 31.98
C ASN A 335 -21.64 2.69 30.47
N VAL A 336 -21.91 3.94 30.08
CA VAL A 336 -22.12 4.30 28.66
C VAL A 336 -20.79 4.28 27.91
N VAL A 337 -19.73 4.82 28.52
CA VAL A 337 -18.38 4.80 27.95
C VAL A 337 -17.86 3.38 27.88
N GLN A 338 -18.06 2.56 28.92
CA GLN A 338 -17.67 1.15 28.91
C GLN A 338 -18.38 0.36 27.80
N GLN A 339 -19.69 0.57 27.61
CA GLN A 339 -20.45 -0.08 26.54
C GLN A 339 -19.97 0.37 25.15
N GLY A 340 -19.64 1.65 24.97
CA GLY A 340 -19.09 2.17 23.72
C GLY A 340 -17.71 1.59 23.39
N VAL A 341 -16.83 1.46 24.38
CA VAL A 341 -15.50 0.82 24.22
C VAL A 341 -15.66 -0.66 23.86
N ALA A 342 -16.53 -1.40 24.55
CA ALA A 342 -16.80 -2.80 24.26
C ALA A 342 -17.35 -2.99 22.84
N SER A 343 -18.36 -2.18 22.45
CA SER A 343 -18.91 -2.23 21.09
C SER A 343 -17.87 -1.90 20.01
N SER A 344 -17.00 -0.91 20.25
CA SER A 344 -15.91 -0.61 19.33
C SER A 344 -14.92 -1.77 19.24
N HIS A 345 -14.56 -2.39 20.36
CA HIS A 345 -13.69 -3.55 20.37
C HIS A 345 -14.27 -4.74 19.58
N ASP A 346 -15.57 -5.01 19.74
CA ASP A 346 -16.27 -6.07 18.99
C ASP A 346 -16.26 -5.80 17.48
N LEU A 347 -16.47 -4.55 17.06
CA LEU A 347 -16.35 -4.14 15.66
C LEU A 347 -14.92 -4.37 15.13
N ALA A 348 -13.90 -4.07 15.94
CA ALA A 348 -12.51 -4.30 15.56
C ALA A 348 -12.27 -5.79 15.29
N LEU A 349 -12.69 -6.67 16.20
CA LEU A 349 -12.54 -8.12 16.05
C LEU A 349 -13.35 -8.67 14.87
N GLN A 350 -14.58 -8.23 14.69
CA GLN A 350 -15.40 -8.67 13.57
C GLN A 350 -14.78 -8.30 12.22
N ALA A 351 -14.14 -7.14 12.14
CA ALA A 351 -13.38 -6.75 10.96
C ALA A 351 -12.15 -7.65 10.75
N ARG A 352 -11.42 -8.04 11.81
CA ARG A 352 -10.30 -8.99 11.72
C ARG A 352 -10.74 -10.38 11.25
N ARG A 353 -11.86 -10.90 11.78
CA ARG A 353 -12.47 -12.15 11.34
C ARG A 353 -12.84 -12.09 9.86
N SER A 354 -13.45 -10.98 9.45
CA SER A 354 -13.81 -10.74 8.04
C SER A 354 -12.58 -10.75 7.14
N VAL A 355 -11.44 -10.17 7.56
CA VAL A 355 -10.18 -10.23 6.80
C VAL A 355 -9.71 -11.67 6.61
N LEU A 356 -9.65 -12.49 7.67
CA LEU A 356 -9.20 -13.88 7.56
C LEU A 356 -10.11 -14.70 6.64
N MET A 357 -11.42 -14.65 6.89
CA MET A 357 -12.41 -15.40 6.12
C MET A 357 -12.43 -14.97 4.65
N TYR A 358 -12.38 -13.65 4.38
CA TYR A 358 -12.39 -13.13 3.02
C TYR A 358 -11.10 -13.45 2.28
N PHE A 359 -9.95 -13.38 2.95
CA PHE A 359 -8.66 -13.71 2.35
C PHE A 359 -8.66 -15.13 1.77
N HIS A 360 -9.16 -16.11 2.52
CA HIS A 360 -9.28 -17.51 2.05
C HIS A 360 -10.07 -17.63 0.74
N ASP A 361 -11.19 -16.92 0.64
CA ASP A 361 -12.09 -17.04 -0.52
C ASP A 361 -11.55 -16.33 -1.77
N VAL A 362 -10.61 -15.39 -1.61
CA VAL A 362 -10.03 -14.64 -2.74
C VAL A 362 -8.59 -15.01 -3.05
N GLU A 363 -7.82 -15.58 -2.12
CA GLU A 363 -6.40 -15.91 -2.32
C GLU A 363 -6.18 -16.78 -3.57
N GLU A 364 -7.06 -17.78 -3.79
CA GLU A 364 -7.06 -18.63 -4.99
C GLU A 364 -7.10 -17.86 -6.31
N ARG A 365 -7.80 -16.72 -6.31
CA ARG A 365 -8.05 -15.90 -7.50
C ARG A 365 -7.06 -14.75 -7.62
N MET A 366 -6.24 -14.52 -6.59
CA MET A 366 -5.22 -13.47 -6.58
C MET A 366 -3.98 -13.94 -7.31
N LEU A 367 -3.41 -13.04 -8.12
CA LEU A 367 -2.26 -13.33 -8.93
C LEU A 367 -0.96 -13.14 -8.12
N PRO A 368 0.13 -13.89 -8.43
CA PRO A 368 1.42 -13.78 -7.73
C PRO A 368 1.99 -12.36 -7.66
N HIS A 369 1.58 -11.46 -8.55
CA HIS A 369 2.06 -10.09 -8.62
C HIS A 369 1.49 -9.15 -7.54
N VAL A 370 0.36 -9.49 -6.89
CA VAL A 370 -0.17 -8.71 -5.74
C VAL A 370 0.18 -9.34 -4.40
N PHE A 371 0.87 -10.48 -4.39
CA PHE A 371 1.17 -11.26 -3.19
C PHE A 371 1.67 -10.41 -2.02
N TRP A 372 2.72 -9.62 -2.24
CA TRP A 372 3.33 -8.79 -1.20
C TRP A 372 2.43 -7.65 -0.69
N ILE A 373 1.45 -7.23 -1.49
CA ILE A 373 0.49 -6.20 -1.11
C ILE A 373 -0.56 -6.80 -0.16
N ILE A 374 -1.00 -8.04 -0.42
CA ILE A 374 -2.12 -8.65 0.29
C ILE A 374 -1.73 -9.50 1.51
N VAL A 375 -0.54 -10.10 1.52
CA VAL A 375 -0.11 -11.05 2.58
C VAL A 375 -0.06 -10.42 3.98
N PHE A 376 0.11 -9.09 4.05
CA PHE A 376 0.07 -8.34 5.29
C PHE A 376 -1.29 -8.42 6.02
N PHE A 377 -2.40 -8.41 5.30
CA PHE A 377 -3.73 -8.35 5.89
C PHE A 377 -4.07 -9.56 6.77
N PRO A 378 -3.97 -10.82 6.29
CA PRO A 378 -4.26 -11.98 7.13
C PRO A 378 -3.28 -12.09 8.30
N LEU A 379 -2.00 -11.74 8.12
CA LEU A 379 -1.02 -11.74 9.21
C LEU A 379 -1.41 -10.75 10.33
N SER A 380 -1.76 -9.51 9.96
CA SER A 380 -2.22 -8.51 10.91
C SER A 380 -3.51 -8.92 11.62
N ALA A 381 -4.44 -9.57 10.91
CA ALA A 381 -5.68 -10.06 11.47
C ALA A 381 -5.48 -11.24 12.43
N ALA A 382 -4.65 -12.22 12.05
CA ALA A 382 -4.32 -13.37 12.89
C ALA A 382 -3.68 -12.94 14.20
N LEU A 383 -2.71 -12.01 14.16
CA LEU A 383 -2.07 -11.48 15.36
C LEU A 383 -3.08 -10.76 16.28
N ALA A 384 -3.96 -9.93 15.70
CA ALA A 384 -4.95 -9.21 16.49
C ALA A 384 -5.97 -10.15 17.17
N ILE A 385 -6.41 -11.19 16.47
CA ILE A 385 -7.28 -12.24 17.03
C ILE A 385 -6.55 -13.02 18.12
N PHE A 386 -5.29 -13.42 17.89
CA PHE A 386 -4.49 -14.10 18.89
C PHE A 386 -4.32 -13.25 20.17
N CYS A 387 -3.98 -11.97 20.04
CA CYS A 387 -3.87 -11.07 21.20
C CYS A 387 -5.19 -10.96 21.97
N ASN A 388 -6.33 -11.03 21.28
CA ASN A 388 -7.63 -11.06 21.92
C ASN A 388 -7.84 -12.37 22.71
N ILE A 389 -7.56 -13.53 22.10
CA ILE A 389 -7.65 -14.84 22.77
C ILE A 389 -6.83 -14.84 24.07
N VAL A 390 -5.60 -14.34 24.03
CA VAL A 390 -4.72 -14.25 25.21
C VAL A 390 -5.29 -13.33 26.30
N SER A 391 -6.07 -12.32 25.91
CA SER A 391 -6.67 -11.36 26.84
C SER A 391 -8.03 -11.82 27.38
N SER A 392 -8.64 -12.85 26.77
CA SER A 392 -9.95 -13.35 27.14
C SER A 392 -9.90 -14.24 28.39
N PRO A 393 -10.98 -14.27 29.20
CA PRO A 393 -11.10 -15.22 30.31
C PRO A 393 -11.05 -16.67 29.81
N PRO A 394 -10.50 -17.61 30.62
CA PRO A 394 -10.49 -19.03 30.26
C PRO A 394 -11.91 -19.56 30.04
N GLY A 395 -12.11 -20.30 28.94
CA GLY A 395 -13.41 -20.86 28.56
C GLY A 395 -14.35 -19.89 27.83
N ASP A 396 -13.89 -18.70 27.44
CA ASP A 396 -14.67 -17.80 26.60
C ASP A 396 -15.00 -18.44 25.24
N GLU A 397 -16.29 -18.54 24.91
CA GLU A 397 -16.76 -19.19 23.66
C GLU A 397 -16.26 -18.46 22.41
N THR A 398 -16.14 -17.13 22.46
CA THR A 398 -15.63 -16.35 21.33
C THR A 398 -14.12 -16.56 21.14
N ALA A 399 -13.37 -16.72 22.23
CA ALA A 399 -11.94 -17.07 22.16
C ALA A 399 -11.72 -18.47 21.58
N ILE A 400 -12.58 -19.44 21.91
CA ILE A 400 -12.54 -20.78 21.31
C ILE A 400 -12.88 -20.72 19.82
N SER A 401 -13.93 -19.98 19.44
CA SER A 401 -14.28 -19.75 18.03
C SER A 401 -13.14 -19.08 17.26
N ASP A 402 -12.46 -18.12 17.87
CA ASP A 402 -11.33 -17.42 17.27
C ASP A 402 -10.11 -18.35 17.09
N ALA A 403 -9.83 -19.22 18.08
CA ALA A 403 -8.77 -20.22 17.97
C ALA A 403 -9.02 -21.20 16.80
N ARG A 404 -10.28 -21.58 16.58
CA ARG A 404 -10.69 -22.39 15.42
C ARG A 404 -10.50 -21.66 14.10
N LEU A 405 -10.88 -20.39 14.03
CA LEU A 405 -10.67 -19.59 12.82
C LEU A 405 -9.18 -19.48 12.47
N LEU A 406 -8.29 -19.36 13.47
CA LEU A 406 -6.84 -19.40 13.25
C LEU A 406 -6.39 -20.77 12.72
N ALA A 407 -6.89 -21.87 13.29
CA ALA A 407 -6.56 -23.22 12.85
C ALA A 407 -7.04 -23.50 11.42
N GLU A 408 -8.28 -23.12 11.08
CA GLU A 408 -8.81 -23.20 9.71
C GLU A 408 -7.95 -22.39 8.75
N SER A 409 -7.54 -21.19 9.17
CA SER A 409 -6.68 -20.33 8.34
C SER A 409 -5.32 -20.96 8.07
N CYS A 410 -4.77 -21.63 9.08
CA CYS A 410 -3.53 -22.39 8.95
C CYS A 410 -3.70 -23.59 8.00
N HIS A 411 -4.80 -24.33 8.14
CA HIS A 411 -5.11 -25.49 7.31
C HIS A 411 -5.23 -25.13 5.82
N GLU A 412 -5.94 -24.04 5.50
CA GLU A 412 -6.06 -23.57 4.11
C GLU A 412 -4.71 -23.10 3.54
N LEU A 413 -3.83 -22.54 4.36
CA LEU A 413 -2.44 -22.27 3.95
C LEU A 413 -1.66 -23.57 3.66
N SER A 414 -1.97 -24.71 4.28
CA SER A 414 -1.25 -25.98 4.04
C SER A 414 -1.77 -26.76 2.84
N LYS A 415 -3.07 -26.67 2.54
CA LYS A 415 -3.77 -27.48 1.53
C LYS A 415 -3.22 -27.34 0.10
N ARG A 416 -2.45 -26.29 -0.17
CA ARG A 416 -2.08 -25.85 -1.53
C ARG A 416 -0.58 -25.69 -1.76
N ASP A 417 0.26 -26.29 -0.92
CA ASP A 417 1.72 -26.22 -1.06
C ASP A 417 2.20 -26.64 -2.47
N GLY A 418 1.68 -27.75 -2.99
CA GLY A 418 2.08 -28.25 -4.31
C GLY A 418 1.68 -27.34 -5.47
N GLU A 419 0.51 -26.68 -5.42
CA GLU A 419 0.09 -25.73 -6.47
C GLU A 419 0.93 -24.44 -6.43
N ARG A 420 1.24 -23.95 -5.22
CA ARG A 420 2.05 -22.75 -5.05
C ARG A 420 3.49 -22.96 -5.54
N GLU A 421 4.07 -24.14 -5.32
CA GLU A 421 5.40 -24.49 -5.84
C GLU A 421 5.49 -24.38 -7.38
N VAL A 422 4.37 -24.57 -8.09
CA VAL A 422 4.32 -24.46 -9.55
C VAL A 422 4.03 -23.03 -10.01
N LEU A 423 3.15 -22.31 -9.31
CA LEU A 423 2.61 -21.02 -9.78
C LEU A 423 3.36 -19.79 -9.24
N TYR A 424 4.06 -19.91 -8.11
CA TYR A 424 4.67 -18.78 -7.40
C TYR A 424 6.20 -18.80 -7.53
N PRO A 425 6.87 -17.64 -7.61
CA PRO A 425 8.31 -17.56 -7.45
C PRO A 425 8.79 -18.18 -6.13
N ALA A 426 9.96 -18.82 -6.15
CA ALA A 426 10.52 -19.52 -4.98
C ALA A 426 10.58 -18.67 -3.70
N ALA A 427 10.85 -17.36 -3.82
CA ALA A 427 10.86 -16.44 -2.69
C ALA A 427 9.46 -16.26 -2.05
N GLN A 428 8.40 -16.24 -2.86
CA GLN A 428 7.02 -16.16 -2.35
C GLN A 428 6.61 -17.49 -1.70
N VAL A 429 6.95 -18.63 -2.32
CA VAL A 429 6.73 -19.97 -1.73
C VAL A 429 7.42 -20.09 -0.38
N ALA A 430 8.68 -19.68 -0.28
CA ALA A 430 9.40 -19.65 0.97
C ALA A 430 8.71 -18.74 1.99
N HIS A 431 8.20 -17.57 1.59
CA HIS A 431 7.50 -16.67 2.50
C HIS A 431 6.18 -17.26 3.02
N VAL A 432 5.39 -17.93 2.17
CA VAL A 432 4.17 -18.64 2.58
C VAL A 432 4.49 -19.71 3.63
N ARG A 433 5.60 -20.44 3.46
CA ARG A 433 6.05 -21.44 4.45
C ARG A 433 6.32 -20.80 5.81
N HIS A 434 7.08 -19.70 5.86
CA HIS A 434 7.33 -18.99 7.13
C HIS A 434 6.06 -18.42 7.74
N LEU A 435 5.13 -17.91 6.91
CA LEU A 435 3.84 -17.42 7.38
C LEU A 435 3.04 -18.56 8.02
N ARG A 436 3.03 -19.73 7.40
CA ARG A 436 2.37 -20.90 7.97
C ARG A 436 2.99 -21.29 9.30
N GLU A 437 4.31 -21.47 9.38
CA GLU A 437 5.02 -21.80 10.62
C GLU A 437 4.69 -20.81 11.75
N PHE A 438 4.62 -19.52 11.43
CA PHE A 438 4.19 -18.49 12.37
C PHE A 438 2.73 -18.65 12.82
N VAL A 439 1.80 -18.88 11.90
CA VAL A 439 0.38 -19.09 12.25
C VAL A 439 0.18 -20.40 13.02
N GLU A 440 0.91 -21.47 12.69
CA GLU A 440 0.94 -22.74 13.45
C GLU A 440 1.33 -22.48 14.91
N GLU A 441 2.35 -21.66 15.15
CA GLU A 441 2.74 -21.26 16.51
C GLU A 441 1.63 -20.50 17.24
N LEU A 442 0.96 -19.54 16.56
CA LEU A 442 -0.19 -18.84 17.14
C LEU A 442 -1.33 -19.80 17.49
N VAL A 443 -1.62 -20.78 16.63
CA VAL A 443 -2.66 -21.80 16.86
C VAL A 443 -2.31 -22.66 18.07
N MET A 444 -1.06 -23.14 18.16
CA MET A 444 -0.61 -23.93 19.32
C MET A 444 -0.74 -23.15 20.62
N LEU A 445 -0.31 -21.89 20.64
CA LEU A 445 -0.43 -21.03 21.82
C LEU A 445 -1.90 -20.74 22.16
N ALA A 446 -2.74 -20.48 21.15
CA ALA A 446 -4.16 -20.24 21.34
C ALA A 446 -4.87 -21.44 21.98
N LYS A 447 -4.55 -22.67 21.54
CA LYS A 447 -5.05 -23.92 22.12
C LYS A 447 -4.79 -23.99 23.62
N VAL A 448 -3.54 -23.76 24.02
CA VAL A 448 -3.17 -23.79 25.45
C VAL A 448 -3.99 -22.78 26.25
N MET A 449 -4.14 -21.56 25.75
CA MET A 449 -4.90 -20.50 26.44
C MET A 449 -6.38 -20.85 26.61
N VAL A 450 -7.00 -21.52 25.62
CA VAL A 450 -8.43 -21.90 25.72
C VAL A 450 -8.66 -23.16 26.56
N GLU A 451 -7.67 -24.05 26.66
CA GLU A 451 -7.76 -25.31 27.42
C GLU A 451 -7.57 -25.15 28.94
N GLU A 452 -6.91 -24.08 29.40
CA GLU A 452 -6.68 -23.80 30.83
C GLU A 452 -7.97 -23.43 31.60
N GLY A 453 -9.11 -23.25 30.90
CA GLY A 453 -10.44 -23.06 31.49
C GLY A 453 -11.20 -24.37 31.72
N GLY A 454 -11.76 -24.59 32.91
CA GLY A 454 -12.56 -25.78 33.23
C GLY A 454 -13.67 -26.07 32.20
N LYS A 455 -13.84 -27.34 31.84
CA LYS A 455 -14.52 -27.78 30.60
C LYS A 455 -16.04 -28.02 30.77
N SER A 456 -16.87 -27.18 30.17
CA SER A 456 -18.27 -27.49 29.79
C SER A 456 -18.30 -28.54 28.66
N GLU A 457 -19.39 -29.30 28.53
CA GLU A 457 -19.52 -30.33 27.49
C GLU A 457 -19.57 -29.75 26.06
N GLU A 458 -20.07 -28.52 25.93
CA GLU A 458 -20.04 -27.76 24.68
C GLU A 458 -18.60 -27.30 24.37
N GLN A 459 -17.86 -26.84 25.37
CA GLN A 459 -16.44 -26.48 25.21
C GLN A 459 -15.58 -27.70 24.85
N LYS A 460 -15.86 -28.90 25.39
CA LYS A 460 -15.16 -30.14 24.99
C LYS A 460 -15.39 -30.47 23.53
N ARG A 461 -16.65 -30.45 23.08
CA ARG A 461 -16.97 -30.63 21.66
C ARG A 461 -16.27 -29.58 20.80
N LEU A 462 -16.20 -28.34 21.30
CA LEU A 462 -15.57 -27.27 20.54
C LEU A 462 -14.04 -27.48 20.40
N LEU A 463 -13.39 -28.00 21.44
CA LEU A 463 -11.96 -28.35 21.45
C LEU A 463 -11.66 -29.62 20.63
N GLU A 464 -12.53 -30.64 20.67
CA GLU A 464 -12.38 -31.86 19.86
C GLU A 464 -12.41 -31.56 18.35
N GLU A 465 -13.28 -30.66 17.91
CA GLU A 465 -13.31 -30.18 16.53
C GLU A 465 -12.03 -29.37 16.18
N LEU A 466 -11.47 -28.61 17.13
CA LEU A 466 -10.21 -27.87 16.94
C LEU A 466 -8.99 -28.81 16.80
N ASP A 467 -8.99 -29.92 17.53
CA ASP A 467 -7.99 -31.00 17.42
C ASP A 467 -8.14 -31.82 16.13
N THR A 468 -9.27 -31.71 15.44
CA THR A 468 -9.46 -32.34 14.13
C THR A 468 -8.91 -31.48 12.98
N ILE A 469 -8.82 -30.15 13.19
CA ILE A 469 -8.42 -29.18 12.15
C ILE A 469 -6.90 -28.90 12.17
N ALA A 470 -6.32 -28.82 13.37
CA ALA A 470 -4.88 -28.64 13.58
C ALA A 470 -4.15 -29.99 13.50
#